data_AF-A0A8I0HDG8-F1
#
_entry.id   AF-A0A8I0HDG8-F1
#
_cell.length_a   1.000
_cell.length_b   1.000
_cell.length_c   1.000
_cell.angle_alpha   90.00
_cell.angle_beta   90.00
_cell.angle_gamma   90.00
#
_symmetry.space_group_name_H-M   'P 1'
#
loop_
_entity.id
_entity.type
_entity.pdbx_description
1 polymer ?
#
loop_
_entity_poly.entity_id
_entity_poly.type
_entity_poly.pdbx_seq_one_letter_code
_entity_poly.pdbx_strand_id
1 'polypeptide(L)' 'LGSEVFMLEHLGDDAYGRREKESYREMGIHTEYVYLDKDCPTGTGGIFLDAEGQNKIIIVPGANSNVSCRDIDNMREV' A
#
# COMPACT_ATOMS: atom_id res chain seq x y z
N LEU A 1 -16.54 -5.50 9.39
CA LEU A 1 -15.96 -6.79 9.83
C LEU A 1 -14.95 -6.44 10.91
N GLY A 2 -15.05 -7.00 12.12
CA GLY A 2 -14.31 -6.52 13.31
C GLY A 2 -13.06 -7.32 13.65
N SER A 3 -12.34 -7.79 12.62
CA SER A 3 -11.11 -8.55 12.81
C SER A 3 -9.93 -7.63 13.06
N GLU A 4 -8.94 -8.13 13.78
CA GLU A 4 -7.61 -7.52 13.88
C GLU A 4 -6.86 -7.72 12.55
N VAL A 5 -6.30 -6.64 12.00
CA VAL A 5 -5.68 -6.64 10.66
C VAL A 5 -4.33 -5.96 10.71
N PHE A 6 -3.32 -6.62 10.13
CA PHE A 6 -1.99 -6.08 9.89
C PHE A 6 -1.76 -5.86 8.40
N MET A 7 -1.16 -4.74 8.03
CA MET A 7 -0.83 -4.41 6.64
C MET A 7 0.67 -4.44 6.42
N LEU A 8 1.11 -5.20 5.41
CA LEU A 8 2.48 -5.22 4.90
C LEU A 8 2.53 -4.51 3.56
N GLU A 9 3.23 -3.38 3.47
CA GLU A 9 3.30 -2.58 2.25
C GLU A 9 4.54 -1.67 2.24
N HIS A 10 5.01 -1.30 1.04
CA HIS A 10 6.00 -0.23 0.85
C HIS A 10 5.35 0.93 0.08
N LEU A 11 5.14 2.06 0.75
CA LEU A 11 4.62 3.30 0.17
C LEU A 11 5.77 4.28 -0.07
N GLY A 12 5.58 5.30 -0.91
CA GLY A 12 6.55 6.38 -1.01
C GLY A 12 6.47 7.31 0.21
N ASP A 13 7.59 7.91 0.60
CA ASP A 13 7.65 9.02 1.57
C ASP A 13 7.18 10.34 0.92
N ASP A 14 5.99 10.29 0.35
CA ASP A 14 5.31 11.38 -0.32
C ASP A 14 3.95 11.66 0.35
N ALA A 15 3.21 12.65 -0.18
CA ALA A 15 1.94 13.04 0.39
C ALA A 15 0.87 11.93 0.30
N TYR A 16 0.95 11.07 -0.72
CA TYR A 16 0.00 9.97 -0.90
C TYR A 16 0.30 8.85 0.10
N GLY A 17 1.54 8.39 0.17
CA GLY A 17 1.95 7.32 1.09
C GLY A 17 1.73 7.67 2.55
N ARG A 18 2.05 8.91 2.97
CA ARG A 18 1.76 9.37 4.35
C ARG A 18 0.26 9.42 4.65
N ARG A 19 -0.55 9.86 3.70
CA ARG A 19 -2.02 9.93 3.88
C ARG A 19 -2.64 8.54 3.93
N GLU A 20 -2.18 7.62 3.10
CA GLU A 20 -2.68 6.24 3.05
C GLU A 20 -2.32 5.48 4.34
N LYS A 21 -1.08 5.59 4.80
CA LYS A 21 -0.67 5.02 6.10
C LYS A 21 -1.50 5.55 7.26
N GLU A 22 -1.84 6.84 7.25
CA GLU A 22 -2.72 7.41 8.29
C GLU A 22 -4.16 6.89 8.16
N SER A 23 -4.67 6.78 6.93
CA SER A 23 -6.01 6.22 6.68
C SER A 23 -6.13 4.78 7.20
N TYR A 24 -5.09 3.95 7.06
CA TYR A 24 -5.05 2.61 7.66
C TYR A 24 -5.17 2.65 9.18
N ARG A 25 -4.47 3.58 9.85
CA ARG A 25 -4.58 3.75 11.31
C ARG A 25 -5.97 4.17 11.74
N GLU A 26 -6.60 5.09 11.02
CA GLU A 26 -7.97 5.52 11.26
C GLU A 26 -8.98 4.36 11.12
N MET A 27 -8.69 3.39 10.23
CA MET A 27 -9.48 2.17 10.07
C MET A 27 -9.19 1.09 11.13
N GLY A 28 -8.25 1.33 12.05
CA GLY A 28 -7.84 0.36 13.07
C GLY A 28 -6.92 -0.74 12.54
N ILE A 29 -6.24 -0.51 11.42
CA ILE A 29 -5.26 -1.44 10.83
C ILE A 29 -3.88 -1.16 11.46
N HIS A 30 -3.17 -2.22 11.84
CA HIS A 30 -1.79 -2.17 12.30
C HIS A 30 -0.86 -1.80 11.13
N THR A 31 -0.04 -0.76 11.34
CA THR A 31 0.82 -0.11 10.32
C THR A 31 2.32 -0.20 10.61
N GLU A 32 2.69 -1.08 11.54
CA GLU A 32 4.05 -1.41 11.96
C GLU A 32 4.89 -1.89 10.77
N TYR A 33 4.24 -2.53 9.78
CA TYR A 33 4.85 -3.09 8.57
C TYR A 33 4.50 -2.31 7.29
N VAL A 34 4.02 -1.07 7.44
CA VAL A 34 3.84 -0.14 6.31
C VAL A 34 5.05 0.78 6.25
N TYR A 35 5.94 0.55 5.30
CA TYR A 35 7.20 1.28 5.15
C TYR A 35 7.02 2.52 4.25
N LEU A 36 7.84 3.54 4.47
CA LEU A 36 7.90 4.74 3.63
C LEU A 36 9.28 4.84 2.97
N ASP A 37 9.29 4.79 1.65
CA ASP A 37 10.47 4.80 0.79
C ASP A 37 10.77 6.22 0.30
N LYS A 38 11.97 6.73 0.57
CA LYS A 38 12.38 8.08 0.17
C LYS A 38 12.83 8.16 -1.29
N ASP A 39 13.17 7.03 -1.88
CA ASP A 39 13.79 6.93 -3.20
C ASP A 39 12.79 6.45 -4.27
N CYS A 40 11.64 5.91 -3.87
CA CYS A 40 10.58 5.43 -4.76
C CYS A 40 9.20 6.04 -4.42
N PRO A 41 8.44 6.58 -5.40
CA PRO A 41 7.13 7.14 -5.14
C PRO A 41 6.08 6.07 -4.81
N THR A 42 4.98 6.48 -4.18
CA THR A 42 3.81 5.63 -3.93
C THR A 42 3.25 5.08 -5.25
N GLY A 43 2.90 3.79 -5.25
CA GLY A 43 2.24 3.16 -6.40
C GLY A 43 0.92 3.82 -6.74
N THR A 44 0.55 3.82 -8.01
CA THR A 44 -0.72 4.41 -8.48
C THR A 44 -1.44 3.46 -9.41
N GLY A 45 -2.78 3.48 -9.33
CA GLY A 45 -3.67 2.78 -10.25
C GLY A 45 -4.65 3.75 -10.89
N GLY A 46 -4.58 3.90 -12.22
CA GLY A 46 -5.56 4.66 -12.98
C GLY A 46 -6.72 3.75 -13.41
N ILE A 47 -7.92 4.02 -12.91
CA ILE A 47 -9.14 3.28 -13.28
C ILE A 47 -9.88 4.06 -14.37
N PHE A 48 -10.14 3.41 -15.49
CA PHE A 48 -10.86 3.94 -16.64
C PHE A 48 -12.06 3.05 -16.94
N LEU A 49 -13.15 3.66 -17.40
CA LEU A 49 -14.32 2.94 -17.91
C LEU A 49 -14.37 3.09 -19.42
N ASP A 50 -14.62 2.01 -20.14
CA ASP A 50 -15.01 2.12 -21.55
C ASP A 50 -16.51 2.44 -21.69
N ALA A 51 -16.98 2.56 -22.93
CA ALA A 51 -18.35 2.94 -23.25
C ALA A 51 -19.37 1.91 -22.75
N GLU A 52 -18.94 0.66 -22.54
CA GLU A 52 -19.75 -0.44 -22.04
C GLU A 52 -19.71 -0.52 -20.50
N GLY A 53 -18.96 0.36 -19.83
CA GLY A 53 -18.79 0.40 -18.38
C GLY A 53 -17.81 -0.65 -17.85
N GLN A 54 -16.93 -1.21 -18.69
CA GLN A 54 -15.90 -2.15 -18.25
C GLN A 54 -14.70 -1.40 -17.69
N ASN A 55 -14.17 -1.90 -16.57
CA ASN A 55 -12.96 -1.36 -15.95
C ASN A 55 -11.70 -1.70 -16.75
N LYS A 56 -10.91 -0.69 -17.08
CA LYS A 56 -9.52 -0.79 -17.55
C LYS A 56 -8.63 -0.13 -16.52
N ILE A 57 -7.68 -0.87 -15.96
CA ILE A 57 -6.83 -0.38 -14.88
C ILE A 57 -5.38 -0.36 -15.36
N ILE A 58 -4.73 0.79 -15.26
CA ILE A 58 -3.31 0.98 -15.55
C ILE A 58 -2.58 1.11 -14.21
N ILE A 59 -1.63 0.21 -13.94
CA ILE A 59 -0.88 0.18 -12.68
C ILE A 59 0.55 0.67 -12.91
N VAL A 60 0.98 1.59 -12.06
CA VAL A 60 2.39 1.94 -11.84
C VAL A 60 2.72 1.50 -10.42
N PRO A 61 3.45 0.39 -10.23
CA PRO A 61 3.65 -0.20 -8.90
C PRO A 61 4.34 0.71 -7.88
N GLY A 62 5.29 1.55 -8.32
CA GLY A 62 6.07 2.40 -7.41
C GLY A 62 6.77 1.60 -6.32
N ALA A 63 6.79 2.15 -5.09
CA ALA A 63 7.40 1.54 -3.92
C ALA A 63 6.84 0.15 -3.59
N ASN A 64 5.62 -0.21 -4.03
CA ASN A 64 5.08 -1.56 -3.81
C ASN A 64 5.92 -2.66 -4.46
N SER A 65 6.72 -2.34 -5.49
CA SER A 65 7.69 -3.29 -6.06
C SER A 65 8.89 -3.60 -5.15
N ASN A 66 9.08 -2.85 -4.07
CA ASN A 66 10.19 -3.05 -3.12
C ASN A 66 9.85 -4.02 -1.99
N VAL A 67 8.58 -4.45 -1.87
CA VAL A 67 8.17 -5.53 -0.95
C VAL A 67 8.97 -6.79 -1.27
N SER A 68 9.55 -7.39 -0.23
CA SER A 68 10.50 -8.49 -0.35
C SER A 68 10.25 -9.58 0.69
N CYS A 69 10.88 -10.75 0.50
CA CYS A 69 10.84 -11.83 1.49
C CYS A 69 11.37 -11.41 2.87
N ARG A 70 12.30 -10.44 2.91
CA ARG A 70 12.84 -9.93 4.17
C ARG A 70 11.77 -9.25 5.01
N ASP A 71 10.83 -8.56 4.38
CA ASP A 71 9.75 -7.89 5.10
C ASP A 71 8.79 -8.90 5.74
N ILE A 72 8.58 -10.04 5.08
CA ILE A 72 7.82 -11.18 5.63
C ILE A 72 8.54 -11.79 6.82
N ASP A 73 9.85 -12.00 6.73
CA ASP A 73 10.63 -12.56 7.84
C ASP A 73 10.57 -11.65 9.08
N ASN A 74 10.55 -10.33 8.90
CA ASN A 74 10.37 -9.36 10.00
C ASN A 74 8.97 -9.42 10.66
N MET A 75 7.95 -9.97 9.98
CA MET A 75 6.60 -10.11 10.53
C MET A 75 6.39 -11.41 11.32
N ARG A 76 7.21 -12.44 11.10
CA ARG A 76 7.01 -13.77 11.71
C ARG A 76 7.17 -13.81 13.24
N GLU A 77 7.49 -12.69 13.86
CA GLU A 77 7.64 -12.54 15.31
C GLU A 77 6.36 -12.03 16.02
N VAL A 78 5.22 -11.92 15.31
CA VAL A 78 3.90 -11.47 15.83
C VAL A 78 2.99 -12.65 16.19
#